data_AF-A0A4Y2N7N7-F1
#
_entry.id   AF-A0A4Y2N7N7-F1
#
_cell.length_a   1.000
_cell.length_b   1.000
_cell.length_c   1.000
_cell.angle_alpha   90.00
_cell.angle_beta   90.00
_cell.angle_gamma   90.00
#
_symmetry.space_group_name_H-M   'P 1'
#
loop_
_entity.id
_entity.type
_entity.pdbx_description
1 polymer ?
#
loop_
_entity_poly.entity_id
_entity_poly.type
_entity_poly.pdbx_seq_one_letter_code
_entity_poly.pdbx_strand_id
1 'polypeptide(L)'
;MDNRFAVPYKPYLLLKYNAHINVEVSTSLHAMKYIYKYIYKGFDFANIVLSAGQVQYNEIANYIERTKRVTFKDGHEEEALEAARSRQTMLESWFQLNQSDPDAQTLLNTGIRYNYVYDRNNWKRRKRGGNKIVARMYVLNVKDAE
;
A
#
# COMPACT_ATOMS: atom_id res chain seq x y z
N MET A 1 4.67 -32.39 -13.16
CA MET A 1 4.01 -31.08 -13.26
C MET A 1 3.07 -31.16 -14.44
N ASP A 2 1.79 -31.22 -14.13
CA ASP A 2 0.75 -31.67 -15.05
C ASP A 2 -0.13 -30.47 -15.34
N ASN A 3 -0.21 -30.06 -16.61
CA ASN A 3 -0.96 -28.87 -17.06
C ASN A 3 -2.49 -29.06 -17.04
N ARG A 4 -3.01 -29.91 -16.14
CA ARG A 4 -4.44 -30.29 -16.10
C ARG A 4 -5.37 -29.14 -15.71
N PHE A 5 -4.85 -28.09 -15.08
CA PHE A 5 -5.60 -26.89 -14.69
C PHE A 5 -5.44 -25.70 -15.64
N ALA A 6 -4.53 -25.81 -16.63
CA ALA A 6 -4.33 -24.79 -17.65
C ALA A 6 -5.27 -25.09 -18.83
N VAL A 7 -6.19 -24.17 -19.13
CA VAL A 7 -7.05 -24.29 -20.31
C VAL A 7 -6.20 -24.09 -21.57
N PRO A 8 -6.31 -24.96 -22.60
CA PRO A 8 -5.54 -24.81 -23.82
C PRO A 8 -5.78 -23.44 -24.49
N TYR A 9 -4.71 -22.89 -25.05
CA TYR A 9 -4.61 -21.60 -25.76
C TYR A 9 -5.90 -21.24 -26.53
N LYS A 10 -6.47 -20.06 -26.27
CA LYS A 10 -7.71 -19.58 -26.90
C LYS A 10 -7.43 -18.47 -27.93
N PRO A 11 -7.40 -18.78 -29.24
CA PRO A 11 -7.06 -17.82 -30.30
C PRO A 11 -7.93 -16.55 -30.30
N TYR A 12 -9.20 -16.69 -29.93
CA TYR A 12 -10.14 -15.57 -29.84
C TYR A 12 -9.69 -14.48 -28.85
N LEU A 13 -9.19 -14.88 -27.68
CA LEU A 13 -8.79 -13.92 -26.64
C LEU A 13 -7.51 -13.18 -27.03
N LEU A 14 -6.56 -13.87 -27.67
CA LEU A 14 -5.36 -13.21 -28.19
C LEU A 14 -5.69 -12.24 -29.33
N LEU A 15 -6.54 -12.63 -30.27
CA LEU A 15 -6.92 -11.75 -31.38
C LEU A 15 -7.68 -10.52 -30.89
N LYS A 16 -8.55 -10.66 -29.89
CA LYS A 16 -9.36 -9.56 -29.36
C LYS A 16 -8.56 -8.55 -28.53
N TYR A 17 -7.60 -9.02 -27.73
CA TYR A 17 -6.88 -8.17 -26.77
C TYR A 17 -5.40 -7.97 -27.12
N ASN A 18 -4.91 -8.58 -28.19
CA ASN A 18 -3.50 -8.56 -28.62
C ASN A 18 -2.50 -8.84 -27.48
N ALA A 19 -2.88 -9.73 -26.56
CA ALA A 19 -2.13 -10.05 -25.36
C ALA A 19 -2.20 -11.54 -25.06
N HIS A 20 -1.13 -12.09 -24.48
CA HIS A 20 -1.11 -13.48 -24.02
C HIS A 20 -1.84 -13.60 -22.68
N ILE A 21 -3.09 -14.08 -22.71
CA ILE A 21 -3.97 -14.17 -21.53
C ILE A 21 -4.01 -15.63 -21.05
N ASN A 22 -3.53 -15.86 -19.82
CA ASN A 22 -3.70 -17.15 -19.13
C ASN A 22 -5.10 -17.21 -18.49
N VAL A 23 -5.86 -18.26 -18.81
CA VAL A 23 -7.19 -18.49 -18.23
C VAL A 23 -7.13 -19.75 -17.35
N GLU A 24 -7.26 -19.57 -16.05
CA GLU A 24 -7.27 -20.64 -15.06
C GLU A 24 -8.65 -20.73 -14.38
N VAL A 25 -9.15 -21.94 -14.21
CA VAL A 25 -10.37 -22.18 -13.44
C VAL A 25 -9.96 -22.49 -12.01
N SER A 26 -10.15 -21.54 -11.09
CA SER A 26 -9.85 -21.76 -9.68
C SER A 26 -11.11 -22.11 -8.88
N THR A 27 -11.12 -23.30 -8.27
CA THR A 27 -12.19 -23.74 -7.34
C THR A 27 -11.90 -23.37 -5.88
N SER A 28 -10.74 -22.79 -5.58
CA SER A 28 -10.33 -22.46 -4.22
C SER A 28 -10.96 -21.16 -3.72
N LEU A 29 -11.62 -21.21 -2.56
CA LEU A 29 -12.16 -20.03 -1.87
C LEU A 29 -11.06 -18.99 -1.55
N HIS A 30 -9.83 -19.44 -1.26
CA HIS A 30 -8.70 -18.56 -0.99
C HIS A 30 -8.27 -17.78 -2.24
N ALA A 31 -8.24 -18.46 -3.39
CA ALA A 31 -7.93 -17.83 -4.67
C ALA A 31 -9.05 -16.86 -5.09
N MET A 32 -10.32 -17.23 -4.91
CA MET A 32 -11.45 -16.31 -5.16
C MET A 32 -11.39 -15.07 -4.27
N LYS A 33 -11.18 -15.24 -2.96
CA LYS A 33 -11.01 -14.12 -2.02
C LYS A 33 -9.85 -13.20 -2.42
N TYR A 34 -8.75 -13.78 -2.87
CA TYR A 34 -7.61 -13.03 -3.39
C TYR A 34 -8.02 -12.23 -4.63
N ILE A 35 -8.59 -12.86 -5.67
CA ILE A 35 -9.05 -12.17 -6.88
C ILE A 35 -10.03 -11.04 -6.56
N TYR A 36 -11.04 -11.31 -5.72
CA TYR A 36 -12.02 -10.31 -5.29
C TYR A 36 -11.39 -9.12 -4.58
N LYS A 37 -10.39 -9.38 -3.71
CA LYS A 37 -9.64 -8.30 -3.07
C LYS A 37 -8.99 -7.38 -4.10
N TYR A 38 -8.38 -7.91 -5.17
CA TYR A 38 -7.69 -7.09 -6.17
C TYR A 38 -8.63 -6.39 -7.13
N ILE A 39 -9.78 -7.00 -7.48
CA ILE A 39 -10.83 -6.34 -8.27
C ILE A 39 -11.40 -5.14 -7.50
N TYR A 40 -11.70 -5.32 -6.21
CA TYR A 40 -12.33 -4.27 -5.38
C TYR A 40 -11.33 -3.33 -4.69
N LYS A 41 -10.02 -3.57 -4.80
CA LYS A 41 -8.99 -2.65 -4.28
C LYS A 41 -9.00 -1.30 -5.01
N GLY A 42 -9.55 -1.26 -6.23
CA GLY A 42 -9.59 -0.08 -7.10
C GLY A 42 -8.41 -0.01 -8.08
N PHE A 43 -8.55 0.85 -9.10
CA PHE A 43 -7.52 1.06 -10.12
C PHE A 43 -6.26 1.69 -9.51
N ASP A 44 -5.08 1.32 -10.02
CA ASP A 44 -3.86 2.06 -9.73
C ASP A 44 -3.96 3.44 -10.41
N PHE A 45 -4.20 4.48 -9.62
CA PHE A 45 -4.42 5.83 -10.13
C PHE A 45 -3.07 6.48 -10.50
N ALA A 46 -2.91 6.84 -11.77
CA ALA A 46 -1.81 7.68 -12.24
C ALA A 46 -2.26 9.15 -12.27
N ASN A 47 -1.65 10.00 -11.45
CA ASN A 47 -1.89 11.45 -11.46
C ASN A 47 -0.94 12.12 -12.47
N ILE A 48 -1.48 12.73 -13.52
CA ILE A 48 -0.74 13.55 -14.49
C ILE A 48 -0.78 15.00 -14.03
N VAL A 49 0.39 15.63 -13.85
CA VAL A 49 0.52 17.07 -13.56
C VAL A 49 1.03 17.75 -14.83
N LEU A 50 0.23 18.66 -15.39
CA LEU A 50 0.62 19.49 -16.53
C LEU A 50 1.25 20.79 -15.99
N SER A 51 2.59 20.83 -15.95
CA SER A 51 3.34 22.03 -15.59
C SER A 51 3.79 22.76 -16.87
N ALA A 52 3.41 24.02 -17.04
CA ALA A 52 3.78 24.87 -18.18
C ALA A 52 5.17 25.52 -18.04
N GLY A 53 6.09 24.94 -17.26
CA GLY A 53 7.44 25.47 -17.07
C GLY A 53 8.42 24.49 -16.45
N GLN A 54 9.72 24.82 -16.52
CA GLN A 54 10.82 24.10 -15.86
C GLN A 54 10.71 24.26 -14.34
N VAL A 55 9.93 23.41 -13.70
CA VAL A 55 9.82 23.36 -12.24
C VAL A 55 10.91 22.41 -11.71
N GLN A 56 11.71 22.90 -10.76
CA GLN A 56 12.59 22.07 -9.93
C GLN A 56 11.80 20.91 -9.33
N TYR A 57 12.16 19.67 -9.69
CA TYR A 57 11.40 18.49 -9.30
C TYR A 57 11.61 18.19 -7.81
N ASN A 58 10.70 18.68 -6.95
CA ASN A 58 10.69 18.37 -5.53
C ASN A 58 9.75 17.19 -5.25
N GLU A 59 10.33 16.00 -5.10
CA GLU A 59 9.59 14.76 -4.82
C GLU A 59 8.75 14.82 -3.54
N ILE A 60 9.22 15.54 -2.52
CA ILE A 60 8.56 15.64 -1.21
C ILE A 60 7.32 16.54 -1.31
N ALA A 61 7.47 17.71 -1.93
CA ALA A 61 6.36 18.63 -2.16
C ALA A 61 5.29 17.99 -3.06
N ASN A 62 5.72 17.34 -4.14
CA ASN A 62 4.83 16.61 -5.04
C ASN A 62 4.10 15.46 -4.33
N TYR A 63 4.75 14.74 -3.41
CA TYR A 63 4.10 13.67 -2.65
C TYR A 63 2.97 14.22 -1.77
N ILE A 64 3.23 15.30 -1.03
CA ILE A 64 2.27 15.88 -0.07
C ILE A 64 1.01 16.36 -0.81
N GLU A 65 1.17 17.04 -1.93
CA GLU A 65 0.04 17.50 -2.75
C GLU A 65 -0.70 16.34 -3.44
N ARG A 66 0.02 15.33 -3.96
CA ARG A 66 -0.58 14.25 -4.77
C ARG A 66 -1.23 13.14 -3.94
N THR A 67 -0.85 12.95 -2.67
CA THR A 67 -1.32 11.81 -1.87
C THR A 67 -2.45 12.11 -0.89
N LYS A 68 -2.75 13.38 -0.61
CA LYS A 68 -3.89 13.78 0.21
C LYS A 68 -5.18 13.75 -0.62
N ARG A 69 -5.72 12.56 -0.85
CA ARG A 69 -7.07 12.38 -1.41
C ARG A 69 -8.10 12.89 -0.42
N VAL A 70 -8.88 13.88 -0.85
CA VAL A 70 -10.00 14.45 -0.09
C VAL A 70 -11.29 13.88 -0.66
N THR A 71 -11.95 13.02 0.11
CA THR A 71 -13.32 12.61 -0.20
C THR A 71 -14.27 13.59 0.46
N PHE A 72 -15.07 14.30 -0.32
CA PHE A 72 -16.07 15.24 0.20
C PHE A 72 -17.47 14.76 -0.15
N LYS A 73 -18.45 15.23 0.62
CA LYS A 73 -19.86 15.17 0.24
C LYS A 73 -20.21 16.49 -0.46
N ASP A 74 -21.12 16.42 -1.42
CA ASP A 74 -21.58 17.59 -2.17
C ASP A 74 -22.02 18.71 -1.20
N GLY A 75 -21.43 19.91 -1.34
CA GLY A 75 -21.65 21.05 -0.44
C GLY A 75 -20.74 21.17 0.80
N HIS A 76 -19.86 20.19 1.08
CA HIS A 76 -18.88 20.24 2.20
C HIS A 76 -17.42 20.19 1.72
N GLU A 77 -17.15 20.79 0.56
CA GLU A 77 -15.85 20.77 -0.10
C GLU A 77 -14.75 21.46 0.73
N GLU A 78 -15.03 22.63 1.27
CA GLU A 78 -14.05 23.43 2.03
C GLU A 78 -13.69 22.77 3.37
N GLU A 79 -14.68 22.26 4.10
CA GLU A 79 -14.46 21.55 5.38
C GLU A 79 -13.62 20.28 5.17
N ALA A 80 -13.91 19.51 4.12
CA ALA A 80 -13.14 18.33 3.77
C ALA A 80 -11.69 18.68 3.40
N LEU A 81 -11.48 19.82 2.72
CA LEU A 81 -10.16 20.31 2.36
C LEU A 81 -9.35 20.76 3.59
N GLU A 82 -9.96 21.49 4.52
CA GLU A 82 -9.33 21.88 5.79
C GLU A 82 -9.01 20.67 6.68
N ALA A 83 -9.93 19.69 6.75
CA ALA A 83 -9.70 18.44 7.47
C ALA A 83 -8.53 17.63 6.86
N ALA A 84 -8.41 17.61 5.53
CA ALA A 84 -7.29 16.95 4.86
C ALA A 84 -5.96 17.69 5.04
N ARG A 85 -5.98 19.03 5.06
CA ARG A 85 -4.80 19.86 5.33
C ARG A 85 -4.29 19.68 6.75
N SER A 86 -5.20 19.69 7.72
CA SER A 86 -4.89 19.52 9.15
C SER A 86 -4.49 18.08 9.52
N ARG A 87 -4.90 17.08 8.72
CA ARG A 87 -4.52 15.68 8.95
C ARG A 87 -3.05 15.45 8.59
N GLN A 88 -2.25 15.18 9.62
CA GLN A 88 -0.89 14.71 9.45
C GLN A 88 -0.87 13.19 9.16
N THR A 89 -0.20 12.79 8.09
CA THR A 89 -0.05 11.36 7.77
C THR A 89 1.17 10.75 8.48
N MET A 90 1.17 9.42 8.62
CA MET A 90 2.33 8.68 9.13
C MET A 90 3.61 8.93 8.30
N LEU A 91 3.49 9.14 6.98
CA LEU A 91 4.65 9.46 6.15
C LEU A 91 5.13 10.90 6.31
N GLU A 92 4.23 11.86 6.47
CA GLU A 92 4.61 13.26 6.75
C GLU A 92 5.37 13.38 8.07
N SER A 93 4.87 12.73 9.12
CA SER A 93 5.60 12.64 10.39
C SER A 93 6.95 11.91 10.26
N TRP A 94 7.11 11.01 9.29
CA TRP A 94 8.40 10.37 9.02
C TRP A 94 9.38 11.36 8.36
N PHE A 95 8.94 12.19 7.42
CA PHE A 95 9.78 13.25 6.86
C PHE A 95 10.28 14.21 7.95
N GLN A 96 9.41 14.56 8.90
CA GLN A 96 9.80 15.38 10.05
C GLN A 96 10.81 14.66 10.95
N LEU A 97 10.60 13.37 11.23
CA LEU A 97 11.56 12.56 11.99
C LEU A 97 12.94 12.60 11.33
N ASN A 98 13.01 12.40 10.01
CA ASN A 98 14.27 12.45 9.27
C ASN A 98 14.95 13.82 9.34
N GLN A 99 14.22 14.93 9.44
CA GLN A 99 14.85 16.25 9.63
C GLN A 99 15.49 16.38 11.02
N SER A 100 14.95 15.71 12.03
CA SER A 100 15.34 15.84 13.44
C SER A 100 16.31 14.78 13.97
N ASP A 101 16.25 13.54 13.46
CA ASP A 101 17.05 12.41 13.96
C ASP A 101 17.97 11.89 12.83
N PRO A 102 19.30 12.09 12.95
CA PRO A 102 20.28 11.60 11.98
C PRO A 102 20.23 10.09 11.76
N ASP A 103 19.92 9.29 12.79
CA ASP A 103 19.85 7.84 12.63
C ASP A 103 18.64 7.45 11.78
N ALA A 104 17.55 8.21 11.84
CA ALA A 104 16.39 7.98 10.99
C ALA A 104 16.70 8.26 9.51
N GLN A 105 17.57 9.24 9.21
CA GLN A 105 18.00 9.54 7.83
C GLN A 105 18.74 8.38 7.17
N THR A 106 19.44 7.56 7.96
CA THR A 106 20.15 6.38 7.43
C THR A 106 19.23 5.21 7.09
N LEU A 107 17.96 5.27 7.50
CA LEU A 107 17.02 4.18 7.38
C LEU A 107 16.01 4.43 6.26
N LEU A 108 15.81 3.39 5.44
CA LEU A 108 14.67 3.34 4.53
C LEU A 108 13.35 3.33 5.33
N ASN A 109 12.26 3.77 4.71
CA ASN A 109 10.92 3.77 5.32
C ASN A 109 10.52 2.38 5.87
N THR A 110 10.93 1.30 5.21
CA THR A 110 10.74 -0.07 5.72
C THR A 110 11.52 -0.32 7.02
N GLY A 111 12.77 0.13 7.10
CA GLY A 111 13.64 0.05 8.27
C GLY A 111 13.11 0.83 9.48
N ILE A 112 12.45 1.96 9.22
CA ILE A 112 11.89 2.82 10.27
C ILE A 112 10.83 2.06 11.08
N ARG A 113 10.00 1.24 10.46
CA ARG A 113 8.99 0.45 11.20
C ARG A 113 9.63 -0.57 12.16
N TYR A 114 10.84 -1.03 11.88
CA TYR A 114 11.55 -1.97 12.74
C TYR A 114 12.27 -1.30 13.91
N ASN A 115 12.69 -0.04 13.72
CA ASN A 115 13.51 0.72 14.67
C ASN A 115 12.72 1.76 15.47
N TYR A 116 11.56 2.18 14.96
CA TYR A 116 10.69 3.17 15.57
C TYR A 116 9.27 2.62 15.74
N VAL A 117 8.55 3.17 16.71
CA VAL A 117 7.13 2.95 16.96
C VAL A 117 6.42 4.26 16.71
N TYR A 118 5.36 4.22 15.90
CA TYR A 118 4.48 5.35 15.68
C TYR A 118 3.39 5.38 16.75
N ASP A 119 3.35 6.45 17.53
CA ASP A 119 2.44 6.63 18.66
C ASP A 119 1.98 8.08 18.74
N ARG A 120 0.66 8.32 18.79
CA ARG A 120 0.03 9.65 18.87
C ARG A 120 0.67 10.67 17.93
N ASN A 121 0.68 10.34 16.63
CA ASN A 121 1.27 11.12 15.54
C ASN A 121 2.78 11.38 15.61
N ASN A 122 3.52 10.66 16.46
CA ASN A 122 4.95 10.84 16.65
C ASN A 122 5.72 9.53 16.55
N TRP A 123 6.90 9.59 15.96
CA TRP A 123 7.83 8.48 15.93
C TRP A 123 8.72 8.49 17.17
N LYS A 124 8.80 7.35 17.86
CA LYS A 124 9.67 7.15 19.02
C LYS A 124 10.57 5.95 18.78
N ARG A 125 11.83 6.00 19.24
CA ARG A 125 12.72 4.83 19.15
C ARG A 125 12.10 3.63 19.85
N ARG A 126 12.11 2.50 19.15
CA ARG A 126 11.55 1.25 19.64
C ARG A 126 12.43 0.71 20.76
N LYS A 127 11.87 0.66 21.96
CA LYS A 127 12.47 -0.06 23.10
C LYS A 127 12.05 -1.52 23.01
N ARG A 128 12.97 -2.42 22.65
CA ARG A 128 12.73 -3.87 22.72
C ARG A 128 13.10 -4.30 24.14
N GLY A 129 12.12 -4.73 24.93
CA GLY A 129 12.37 -5.26 26.27
C GLY A 129 13.27 -6.49 26.19
N GLY A 130 14.26 -6.57 27.09
CA GLY A 130 15.26 -7.63 27.10
C GLY A 130 14.65 -9.04 27.09
N ASN A 131 15.22 -9.90 26.24
CA ASN A 131 15.18 -11.37 26.24
C ASN A 131 13.85 -12.13 26.49
N LYS A 132 12.68 -11.52 26.27
CA LYS A 132 11.42 -12.28 26.18
C LYS A 132 10.97 -12.36 24.73
N ILE A 133 11.43 -13.40 24.04
CA ILE A 133 10.90 -13.80 22.72
C ILE A 133 9.47 -14.29 22.94
N VAL A 134 8.48 -13.42 22.75
CA VAL A 134 7.08 -13.84 22.59
C VAL A 134 6.88 -14.17 21.12
N ALA A 135 7.16 -15.41 20.74
CA ALA A 135 6.79 -15.89 19.42
C ALA A 135 5.25 -15.88 19.30
N ARG A 136 4.72 -15.37 18.18
CA ARG A 136 3.30 -15.52 17.85
C ARG A 136 3.09 -16.97 17.41
N MET A 137 2.68 -17.83 18.33
CA MET A 137 2.34 -19.22 18.03
C MET A 137 0.97 -19.22 17.33
N TYR A 138 0.94 -19.60 16.05
CA TYR A 138 -0.34 -19.88 15.39
C TYR A 138 -0.86 -21.20 15.95
N VAL A 139 -2.03 -21.17 16.59
CA VAL A 139 -2.74 -22.39 16.96
C VAL A 139 -3.22 -23.02 15.64
N LEU A 140 -2.54 -24.08 15.21
CA LEU A 140 -3.04 -24.92 14.13
C LEU A 140 -4.19 -25.74 14.72
N ASN A 141 -5.40 -25.54 14.19
CA ASN A 141 -6.53 -26.38 14.52
C ASN A 141 -6.35 -27.70 13.77
N VAL A 142 -6.36 -28.82 14.51
CA VAL A 142 -6.15 -30.17 13.93
C VAL A 142 -7.23 -30.52 12.90
N LYS A 143 -8.35 -29.79 12.87
CA LYS A 143 -9.44 -29.96 11.90
C LYS A 143 -9.21 -29.32 10.53
N ASP A 144 -8.16 -28.51 10.35
CA ASP A 144 -7.87 -27.85 9.07
C ASP A 144 -7.03 -28.73 8.11
N ALA A 145 -6.85 -30.02 8.44
CA ALA A 145 -6.01 -30.97 7.71
C ALA A 145 -6.78 -32.05 6.91
N GLU A 146 -8.06 -31.81 6.59
CA GLU A 146 -8.87 -32.68 5.71
C GLU A 146 -9.15 -32.03 4.34
#